data_AF-A0A0S9MUH7-F1
#
_entry.id   AF-A0A0S9MUH7-F1
#
_cell.length_a   1.000
_cell.length_b   1.000
_cell.length_c   1.000
_cell.angle_alpha   90.00
_cell.angle_beta   90.00
_cell.angle_gamma   90.00
#
_symmetry.space_group_name_H-M   'P 1'
#
loop_
_entity.id
_entity.type
_entity.pdbx_description
1 polymer ?
#
loop_
_entity_poly.entity_id
_entity_poly.type
_entity_poly.pdbx_seq_one_letter_code
_entity_poly.pdbx_strand_id
1 'polypeptide(L)'
;MSKVYFGGMPTEPDVKKLLAAFPDIQEGDEIAHEDIERVIGHKREDNRYRAVVAAWRKRLLNDENQDLGAVSGIGFKCLAPDERISRSVDGFQSGTRKQLRSVRRAQLVRTDDPILTAKQDGMRRYGLALADQAAKMMKEIEPPKPQAQMPRLVPRTGTH
;
A
#
# COMPACT_ATOMS: atom_id res chain seq x y z
N MET A 1 1.30 -13.40 -37.61
CA MET A 1 0.95 -11.96 -37.68
C MET A 1 1.05 -11.35 -36.29
N SER A 2 2.06 -10.52 -36.04
CA SER A 2 2.24 -9.82 -34.76
C SER A 2 1.31 -8.61 -34.69
N LYS A 3 0.31 -8.64 -33.80
CA LYS A 3 -0.52 -7.46 -33.50
C LYS A 3 0.39 -6.40 -32.85
N VAL A 4 0.61 -5.29 -33.56
CA VAL A 4 1.33 -4.14 -33.04
C VAL A 4 0.37 -3.36 -32.14
N TYR A 5 0.67 -3.31 -30.84
CA TYR A 5 -0.13 -2.55 -29.87
C TYR A 5 0.55 -1.19 -29.63
N PHE A 6 -0.06 -0.13 -30.15
CA PHE A 6 0.31 1.25 -29.80
C PHE A 6 -0.21 1.53 -28.37
N GLY A 7 0.70 1.61 -27.39
CA GLY A 7 0.34 1.83 -25.97
C GLY A 7 0.83 0.76 -24.99
N GLY A 8 1.65 -0.20 -25.45
CA GLY A 8 2.12 -1.31 -24.62
C GLY A 8 1.22 -2.54 -24.72
N MET A 9 1.71 -3.68 -24.26
CA MET A 9 0.99 -4.95 -24.36
C MET A 9 -0.23 -4.93 -23.41
N PRO A 10 -1.46 -5.22 -23.88
CA PRO A 10 -2.66 -5.19 -23.04
C PRO A 10 -2.59 -6.26 -21.95
N THR A 11 -2.85 -5.90 -20.69
CA THR A 11 -2.82 -6.82 -19.52
C THR A 11 -4.13 -7.61 -19.34
N GLU A 12 -5.21 -7.16 -19.98
CA GLU A 12 -6.56 -7.70 -19.84
C GLU A 12 -6.68 -9.23 -20.04
N PRO A 13 -6.01 -9.87 -21.03
CA PRO A 13 -6.11 -11.31 -21.20
C PRO A 13 -5.59 -12.09 -19.98
N ASP A 14 -4.51 -11.62 -19.37
CA ASP A 14 -3.90 -12.29 -18.21
C ASP A 14 -4.68 -12.00 -16.93
N VAL A 15 -5.25 -10.80 -16.80
CA VAL A 15 -6.19 -10.48 -15.70
C VAL A 15 -7.40 -11.41 -15.74
N LYS A 16 -7.97 -11.68 -16.91
CA LYS A 16 -9.09 -12.64 -17.05
C LYS A 16 -8.72 -14.06 -16.65
N LYS A 17 -7.48 -14.50 -16.95
CA LYS A 17 -6.99 -15.81 -16.48
C LYS A 17 -6.92 -15.87 -14.96
N LEU A 18 -6.43 -14.80 -14.32
CA LEU A 18 -6.36 -14.72 -12.87
C LEU A 18 -7.73 -14.73 -12.21
N LEU A 19 -8.71 -13.97 -12.74
CA LEU A 19 -10.09 -14.01 -12.24
C LEU A 19 -10.73 -15.38 -12.40
N ALA A 20 -10.45 -16.09 -13.51
CA ALA A 20 -10.95 -17.44 -13.72
C ALA A 20 -10.27 -18.48 -12.82
N ALA A 21 -8.97 -18.29 -12.51
CA ALA A 21 -8.20 -19.18 -11.65
C ALA A 21 -8.52 -18.99 -10.15
N PHE A 22 -8.91 -17.78 -9.76
CA PHE A 22 -9.25 -17.41 -8.39
C PHE A 22 -10.64 -16.75 -8.32
N PRO A 23 -11.73 -17.51 -8.57
CA PRO A 23 -13.07 -16.94 -8.71
C PRO A 23 -13.77 -16.60 -7.38
N ASP A 24 -13.28 -17.10 -6.26
CA ASP A 24 -13.94 -16.98 -4.95
C ASP A 24 -12.90 -16.75 -3.84
N ILE A 25 -12.20 -15.62 -3.90
CA ILE A 25 -11.18 -15.26 -2.91
C ILE A 25 -11.89 -14.76 -1.64
N GLN A 26 -11.65 -15.45 -0.53
CA GLN A 26 -12.23 -15.11 0.77
C GLN A 26 -11.26 -14.30 1.63
N GLU A 27 -11.79 -13.60 2.63
CA GLU A 27 -10.96 -12.85 3.58
C GLU A 27 -9.98 -13.78 4.30
N GLY A 28 -8.72 -13.37 4.38
CA GLY A 28 -7.65 -14.17 4.96
C GLY A 28 -6.94 -15.10 3.98
N ASP A 29 -7.49 -15.36 2.80
CA ASP A 29 -6.88 -16.24 1.81
C ASP A 29 -5.52 -15.72 1.35
N GLU A 30 -4.56 -16.64 1.24
CA GLU A 30 -3.22 -16.36 0.74
C GLU A 30 -3.07 -16.90 -0.68
N ILE A 31 -2.57 -16.05 -1.58
CA ILE A 31 -2.30 -16.33 -2.97
C ILE A 31 -0.80 -16.20 -3.19
N ALA A 32 -0.12 -17.33 -3.32
CA ALA A 32 1.31 -17.38 -3.49
C ALA A 32 1.75 -16.79 -4.84
N HIS A 33 2.95 -16.21 -4.88
CA HIS A 33 3.50 -15.70 -6.14
C HIS A 33 3.59 -16.81 -7.19
N GLU A 34 4.01 -18.01 -6.79
CA GLU A 34 4.20 -19.18 -7.65
C GLU A 34 2.92 -19.60 -8.38
N ASP A 35 1.76 -19.48 -7.72
CA ASP A 35 0.47 -19.82 -8.33
C ASP A 35 0.06 -18.78 -9.37
N ILE A 36 0.28 -17.49 -9.08
CA ILE A 36 0.05 -16.41 -10.05
C ILE A 36 0.97 -16.61 -11.26
N GLU A 37 2.26 -16.89 -11.04
CA GLU A 37 3.23 -17.16 -12.12
C GLU A 37 2.79 -18.35 -12.97
N ARG A 38 2.27 -19.43 -12.36
CA ARG A 38 1.75 -20.60 -13.08
C ARG A 38 0.55 -20.25 -13.95
N VAL A 39 -0.34 -19.37 -13.50
CA VAL A 39 -1.54 -18.97 -14.25
C VAL A 39 -1.22 -18.09 -15.45
N ILE A 40 -0.32 -17.11 -15.28
CA ILE A 40 -0.04 -16.11 -16.34
C ILE A 40 1.21 -16.41 -17.17
N GLY A 41 2.09 -17.31 -16.69
CA GLY A 41 3.33 -17.70 -17.37
C GLY A 41 4.44 -16.65 -17.33
N HIS A 42 4.37 -15.69 -16.42
CA HIS A 42 5.37 -14.63 -16.23
C HIS A 42 5.93 -14.71 -14.82
N LYS A 43 7.23 -14.47 -14.65
CA LYS A 43 7.90 -14.50 -13.34
C LYS A 43 7.68 -13.20 -12.57
N ARG A 44 7.72 -13.22 -11.24
CA ARG A 44 7.48 -12.03 -10.40
C ARG A 44 8.46 -10.88 -10.67
N GLU A 45 9.66 -11.20 -11.13
CA GLU A 45 10.69 -10.23 -11.49
C GLU A 45 10.32 -9.46 -12.76
N ASP A 46 9.43 -10.01 -13.60
CA ASP A 46 9.06 -9.43 -14.88
C ASP A 46 8.18 -8.18 -14.70
N ASN A 47 8.46 -7.15 -15.49
CA ASN A 47 7.61 -5.96 -15.56
C ASN A 47 6.17 -6.32 -15.96
N ARG A 48 6.01 -7.36 -16.78
CA ARG A 48 4.70 -7.87 -17.21
C ARG A 48 3.89 -8.42 -16.04
N TYR A 49 4.50 -9.24 -15.19
CA TYR A 49 3.88 -9.75 -13.97
C TYR A 49 3.37 -8.60 -13.09
N ARG A 50 4.24 -7.62 -12.81
CA ARG A 50 3.90 -6.46 -11.97
C ARG A 50 2.71 -5.68 -12.53
N ALA A 51 2.68 -5.45 -13.85
CA ALA A 51 1.60 -4.73 -14.51
C ALA A 51 0.28 -5.52 -14.46
N VAL A 52 0.31 -6.83 -14.72
CA VAL A 52 -0.87 -7.71 -14.67
C VAL A 52 -1.41 -7.79 -13.26
N VAL A 53 -0.56 -8.05 -12.26
CA VAL A 53 -0.97 -8.14 -10.85
C VAL A 53 -1.53 -6.81 -10.35
N ALA A 54 -0.93 -5.68 -10.72
CA ALA A 54 -1.47 -4.37 -10.35
C ALA A 54 -2.87 -4.14 -10.95
N ALA A 55 -3.09 -4.49 -12.22
CA ALA A 55 -4.37 -4.37 -12.88
C ALA A 55 -5.43 -5.32 -12.28
N TRP A 56 -5.04 -6.56 -12.01
CA TRP A 56 -5.91 -7.57 -11.39
C TRP A 56 -6.33 -7.17 -9.97
N ARG A 57 -5.39 -6.75 -9.11
CA ARG A 57 -5.69 -6.26 -7.76
C ARG A 57 -6.62 -5.05 -7.76
N LYS A 58 -6.40 -4.12 -8.71
CA LYS A 58 -7.29 -2.96 -8.88
C LYS A 58 -8.71 -3.38 -9.26
N ARG A 59 -8.83 -4.41 -10.10
CA ARG A 59 -10.12 -4.93 -10.54
C ARG A 59 -10.88 -5.63 -9.42
N LEU A 60 -10.22 -6.51 -8.67
CA LEU A 60 -10.80 -7.15 -7.48
C LEU A 60 -11.32 -6.12 -6.47
N LEU A 61 -10.54 -5.05 -6.22
CA LEU A 61 -10.97 -3.99 -5.32
C LEU A 61 -12.20 -3.24 -5.82
N ASN A 62 -12.25 -2.90 -7.11
CA ASN A 62 -13.31 -2.07 -7.67
C ASN A 62 -14.61 -2.85 -7.93
N ASP A 63 -14.49 -4.08 -8.44
CA ASP A 63 -15.62 -4.87 -8.92
C ASP A 63 -16.17 -5.77 -7.80
N GLU A 64 -15.30 -6.29 -6.92
CA GLU A 64 -15.63 -7.30 -5.91
C GLU A 64 -15.38 -6.84 -4.47
N ASN A 65 -14.89 -5.61 -4.28
CA ASN A 65 -14.54 -5.04 -2.96
C ASN A 65 -13.51 -5.87 -2.17
N GLN A 66 -12.68 -6.65 -2.85
CA GLN A 66 -11.61 -7.47 -2.26
C GLN A 66 -10.27 -6.73 -2.37
N ASP A 67 -9.63 -6.41 -1.23
CA ASP A 67 -8.30 -5.79 -1.22
C ASP A 67 -7.22 -6.83 -0.92
N LEU A 68 -6.31 -7.01 -1.88
CA LEU A 68 -5.14 -7.86 -1.71
C LEU A 68 -3.96 -7.06 -1.10
N GLY A 69 -3.53 -7.44 0.09
CA GLY A 69 -2.32 -6.98 0.77
C GLY A 69 -1.09 -7.78 0.34
N ALA A 70 0.08 -7.15 0.25
CA ALA A 70 1.31 -7.88 -0.07
C ALA A 70 1.89 -8.51 1.18
N VAL A 71 2.22 -9.81 1.12
CA VAL A 71 2.90 -10.55 2.18
C VAL A 71 4.33 -10.82 1.73
N SER A 72 5.30 -10.32 2.49
CA SER A 72 6.71 -10.30 2.08
C SER A 72 7.24 -11.71 1.79
N GLY A 73 7.72 -11.92 0.57
CA GLY A 73 8.32 -13.19 0.14
C GLY A 73 7.33 -14.31 -0.19
N ILE A 74 6.03 -14.15 0.12
CA ILE A 74 5.01 -15.20 -0.06
C ILE A 74 4.13 -14.87 -1.27
N GLY A 75 3.49 -13.69 -1.27
CA GLY A 75 2.47 -13.40 -2.27
C GLY A 75 1.54 -12.29 -1.82
N PHE A 76 0.24 -12.56 -1.93
CA PHE A 76 -0.82 -11.65 -1.53
C PHE A 76 -1.77 -12.32 -0.56
N LYS A 77 -2.33 -11.53 0.36
CA LYS A 77 -3.39 -11.95 1.26
C LYS A 77 -4.63 -11.12 1.01
N CYS A 78 -5.82 -11.72 0.94
CA CYS A 78 -7.07 -10.97 0.96
C CYS A 78 -7.29 -10.40 2.35
N LEU A 79 -7.29 -9.07 2.45
CA LEU A 79 -7.31 -8.38 3.74
C LEU A 79 -8.69 -8.41 4.37
N ALA A 80 -8.73 -8.75 5.65
CA ALA A 80 -9.93 -8.58 6.46
C ALA A 80 -10.28 -7.09 6.64
N PRO A 81 -11.53 -6.72 7.01
CA PRO A 81 -11.98 -5.34 7.06
C PRO A 81 -11.13 -4.44 7.97
N ASP A 82 -10.67 -4.95 9.11
CA ASP A 82 -9.79 -4.25 10.04
C ASP A 82 -8.38 -4.04 9.47
N GLU A 83 -7.83 -5.02 8.77
CA GLU A 83 -6.55 -4.91 8.06
C GLU A 83 -6.62 -3.87 6.92
N ARG A 84 -7.74 -3.81 6.20
CA ARG A 84 -7.99 -2.82 5.13
C ARG A 84 -8.02 -1.38 5.68
N ILE A 85 -8.70 -1.19 6.81
CA ILE A 85 -8.74 0.11 7.49
C ILE A 85 -7.34 0.49 7.96
N SER A 86 -6.63 -0.43 8.62
CA SER A 86 -5.28 -0.20 9.12
C SER A 86 -4.31 0.18 7.99
N ARG A 87 -4.35 -0.55 6.87
CA ARG A 87 -3.56 -0.24 5.68
C ARG A 87 -3.90 1.11 5.07
N SER A 88 -5.17 1.52 5.11
CA SER A 88 -5.59 2.83 4.64
C SER A 88 -5.02 3.96 5.49
N VAL A 89 -4.96 3.76 6.82
CA VAL A 89 -4.29 4.68 7.75
C VAL A 89 -2.80 4.79 7.44
N ASP A 90 -2.10 3.66 7.22
CA ASP A 90 -0.68 3.65 6.83
C ASP A 90 -0.43 4.38 5.49
N GLY A 91 -1.36 4.21 4.55
CA GLY A 91 -1.39 4.91 3.27
C GLY A 91 -1.50 6.43 3.46
N PHE A 92 -2.41 6.88 4.33
CA PHE A 92 -2.57 8.29 4.67
C PHE A 92 -1.28 8.87 5.27
N GLN A 93 -0.70 8.21 6.28
CA GLN A 93 0.56 8.66 6.88
C GLN A 93 1.69 8.76 5.85
N SER A 94 1.82 7.76 4.97
CA SER A 94 2.82 7.74 3.91
C SER A 94 2.60 8.87 2.91
N GLY A 95 1.35 9.17 2.58
CA GLY A 95 0.93 10.31 1.77
C GLY A 95 1.33 11.65 2.38
N THR A 96 0.99 11.88 3.66
CA THR A 96 1.41 13.06 4.42
C THR A 96 2.93 13.22 4.39
N ARG A 97 3.68 12.14 4.70
CA ARG A 97 5.16 12.17 4.64
C ARG A 97 5.67 12.55 3.24
N LYS A 98 5.04 12.05 2.18
CA LYS A 98 5.41 12.39 0.80
C LYS A 98 5.15 13.86 0.48
N GLN A 99 4.01 14.41 0.89
CA GLN A 99 3.67 15.82 0.72
C GLN A 99 4.66 16.73 1.46
N LEU A 100 5.00 16.41 2.70
CA LEU A 100 5.98 17.17 3.48
C LEU A 100 7.39 17.12 2.87
N ARG A 101 7.81 15.99 2.29
CA ARG A 101 9.07 15.91 1.51
C ARG A 101 9.04 16.83 0.29
N SER A 102 7.91 16.96 -0.40
CA SER A 102 7.76 17.90 -1.51
C SER A 102 7.86 19.36 -1.06
N VAL A 103 7.23 19.71 0.08
CA VAL A 103 7.35 21.05 0.68
C VAL A 103 8.80 21.35 1.03
N ARG A 104 9.50 20.42 1.70
CA ARG A 104 10.92 20.57 2.02
C ARG A 104 11.77 20.77 0.77
N ARG A 105 11.51 20.01 -0.30
CA ARG A 105 12.23 20.17 -1.58
C ARG A 105 12.03 21.56 -2.17
N ALA A 106 10.81 22.09 -2.14
CA ALA A 106 10.52 23.44 -2.62
C ALA A 106 11.27 24.51 -1.82
N GLN A 107 11.38 24.36 -0.50
CA GLN A 107 12.10 25.28 0.39
C GLN A 107 13.62 25.30 0.21
N LEU A 108 14.20 24.26 -0.37
CA LEU A 108 15.65 24.21 -0.63
C LEU A 108 16.06 25.01 -1.87
N VAL A 109 15.10 25.42 -2.72
CA VAL A 109 15.38 26.22 -3.90
C VAL A 109 15.71 27.64 -3.47
N ARG A 110 16.91 28.12 -3.82
CA ARG A 110 17.30 29.53 -3.62
C ARG A 110 16.84 30.34 -4.82
N THR A 111 16.08 31.39 -4.59
CA THR A 111 15.55 32.26 -5.64
C THR A 111 15.31 33.66 -5.09
N ASP A 112 15.59 34.68 -5.90
CA ASP A 112 15.28 36.08 -5.59
C ASP A 112 13.99 36.55 -6.28
N ASP A 113 13.33 35.66 -7.04
CA ASP A 113 12.06 35.95 -7.69
C ASP A 113 10.94 36.06 -6.63
N PRO A 114 10.28 37.22 -6.50
CA PRO A 114 9.20 37.41 -5.53
C PRO A 114 8.03 36.43 -5.71
N ILE A 115 7.75 36.00 -6.94
CA ILE A 115 6.65 35.08 -7.26
C ILE A 115 7.00 33.67 -6.75
N LEU A 116 8.23 33.22 -6.97
CA LEU A 116 8.69 31.91 -6.51
C LEU A 116 8.80 31.87 -4.98
N THR A 117 9.24 32.96 -4.37
CA THR A 117 9.27 33.13 -2.90
C THR A 117 7.87 33.01 -2.30
N ALA A 118 6.88 33.73 -2.87
CA ALA A 118 5.49 33.65 -2.42
C ALA A 118 4.91 32.23 -2.55
N LYS A 119 5.27 31.49 -3.61
CA LYS A 119 4.88 30.07 -3.78
C LYS A 119 5.51 29.19 -2.72
N GLN A 120 6.78 29.38 -2.39
CA GLN A 120 7.46 28.64 -1.31
C GLN A 120 6.82 28.89 0.05
N ASP A 121 6.46 30.13 0.36
CA ASP A 121 5.77 30.48 1.59
C ASP A 121 4.35 29.92 1.65
N GLY A 122 3.64 29.89 0.52
CA GLY A 122 2.36 29.20 0.38
C GLY A 122 2.48 27.71 0.68
N MET A 123 3.44 27.04 0.04
CA MET A 123 3.71 25.62 0.28
C MET A 123 4.13 25.32 1.71
N ARG A 124 4.93 26.19 2.33
CA ARG A 124 5.34 26.07 3.73
C ARG A 124 4.12 26.10 4.66
N ARG A 125 3.26 27.11 4.51
CA ARG A 125 2.06 27.27 5.34
C ARG A 125 1.11 26.08 5.17
N TYR A 126 0.89 25.65 3.93
CA TYR A 126 0.11 24.46 3.65
C TYR A 126 0.71 23.20 4.30
N GLY A 127 2.02 23.01 4.18
CA GLY A 127 2.73 21.88 4.81
C GLY A 127 2.61 21.87 6.33
N LEU A 128 2.71 23.02 7.00
CA LEU A 128 2.54 23.13 8.46
C LEU A 128 1.11 22.78 8.88
N ALA A 129 0.11 23.32 8.20
CA ALA A 129 -1.30 23.04 8.49
C ALA A 129 -1.63 21.55 8.28
N LEU A 130 -1.09 20.96 7.20
CA LEU A 130 -1.26 19.54 6.91
C LEU A 130 -0.59 18.65 7.97
N ALA A 131 0.61 19.01 8.42
CA ALA A 131 1.30 18.27 9.47
C ALA A 131 0.56 18.33 10.81
N ASP A 132 0.07 19.51 11.20
CA ASP A 132 -0.70 19.70 12.45
C ASP A 132 -2.00 18.89 12.43
N GLN A 133 -2.76 18.98 11.33
CA GLN A 133 -4.03 18.24 11.20
C GLN A 133 -3.79 16.72 11.15
N ALA A 134 -2.75 16.27 10.43
CA ALA A 134 -2.39 14.86 10.40
C ALA A 134 -1.98 14.36 11.79
N ALA A 135 -1.21 15.14 12.57
CA ALA A 135 -0.82 14.76 13.93
C ALA A 135 -2.03 14.62 14.87
N LYS A 136 -3.00 15.55 14.79
CA LYS A 136 -4.25 15.47 15.55
C LYS A 136 -5.06 14.23 15.19
N MET A 137 -5.31 14.03 13.89
CA MET A 137 -6.04 12.88 13.40
C MET A 137 -5.39 11.56 13.80
N MET A 138 -4.05 11.45 13.70
CA MET A 138 -3.36 10.23 14.08
C MET A 138 -3.50 9.89 15.57
N LYS A 139 -3.56 10.91 16.44
CA LYS A 139 -3.80 10.72 17.88
C LYS A 139 -5.20 10.17 18.18
N GLU A 140 -6.18 10.49 17.34
CA GLU A 140 -7.57 10.01 17.48
C GLU A 140 -7.76 8.59 16.92
N ILE A 141 -7.01 8.24 15.87
CA ILE A 141 -7.12 6.94 15.19
C ILE A 141 -6.29 5.85 15.89
N GLU A 142 -5.19 6.18 16.56
CA GLU A 142 -4.36 5.18 17.27
C GLU A 142 -5.18 4.54 18.41
N PRO A 143 -5.52 3.24 18.34
CA PRO A 143 -6.18 2.58 19.47
C PRO A 143 -5.27 2.64 20.70
N PRO A 144 -5.82 2.67 21.93
CA PRO A 144 -5.00 2.73 23.13
C PRO A 144 -3.99 1.60 23.10
N LYS A 145 -2.69 1.95 23.16
CA LYS A 145 -1.59 0.98 23.14
C LYS A 145 -1.94 -0.18 24.05
N PRO A 146 -1.85 -1.45 23.59
CA PRO A 146 -2.06 -2.58 24.48
C PRO A 146 -1.13 -2.38 25.68
N GLN A 147 -1.71 -2.24 26.87
CA GLN A 147 -0.94 -2.12 28.09
C GLN A 147 -0.01 -3.31 28.12
N ALA A 148 1.30 -3.07 28.13
CA ALA A 148 2.30 -4.13 28.16
C ALA A 148 1.90 -5.08 29.28
N GLN A 149 1.47 -6.30 28.94
CA GLN A 149 1.29 -7.34 29.94
C GLN A 149 2.65 -7.48 30.59
N MET A 150 2.74 -7.09 31.86
CA MET A 150 3.96 -7.29 32.64
C MET A 150 4.34 -8.76 32.47
N PRO A 151 5.63 -9.07 32.24
CA PRO A 151 6.06 -10.45 32.09
C PRO A 151 5.53 -11.25 33.27
N ARG A 152 4.66 -12.23 33.00
CA ARG A 152 4.17 -13.14 34.03
C ARG A 152 5.40 -13.80 34.64
N LEU A 153 5.65 -13.55 35.92
CA LEU A 153 6.64 -14.28 36.69
C LEU A 153 6.33 -15.77 36.54
N VAL A 154 7.20 -16.49 35.84
CA VAL A 154 7.12 -17.94 35.77
C VAL A 154 7.39 -18.42 37.21
N PRO A 155 6.46 -19.15 37.86
CA PRO A 155 6.73 -19.69 39.19
C PRO A 155 7.96 -20.58 39.07
N ARG A 156 8.97 -20.32 39.91
CA ARG A 156 10.16 -21.18 40.02
C ARG A 156 9.67 -22.59 40.35
N THR A 157 9.66 -23.45 39.35
CA THR A 157 9.47 -24.88 39.54
C THR A 157 10.57 -25.36 40.47
N GLY A 158 10.15 -25.94 41.58
CA GLY A 158 11.02 -26.42 42.64
C GLY A 158 12.10 -27.35 42.10
N THR A 159 13.31 -27.18 42.61
CA THR A 159 14.37 -28.18 42.50
C THR A 159 14.47 -28.86 43.86
N HIS A 160 14.50 -30.19 43.76
CA HIS A 160 14.44 -31.24 44.79
C HIS A 160 15.15 -30.97 46.12
#